data_AF-A0A1Q7DXI4-F1
#
_entry.id   AF-A0A1Q7DXI4-F1
#
_cell.length_a   1.000
_cell.length_b   1.000
_cell.length_c   1.000
_cell.angle_alpha   90.00
_cell.angle_beta   90.00
_cell.angle_gamma   90.00
#
_symmetry.space_group_name_H-M   'P 1'
#
loop_
_entity.id
_entity.type
_entity.pdbx_description
1 polymer ?
#
loop_
_entity_poly.entity_id
_entity_poly.type
_entity_poly.pdbx_seq_one_letter_code
_entity_poly.pdbx_strand_id
1 'polypeptide(L)'
;MGEGGPVIPRIVPTPIAPLTLPTQTLQPRRVTPEVLASTLPGPGRDKLADGAVLAVTTGQQPGLFTGPLYTVYKALSAIALAQRLERALAAPVVPVFWVAGDDHDFAEANHAAFLNAQGDLADIVLRERPADAPLAPLARERCGAEIRGALDQLKSGTPDTEFKADVVRWLEGAYRPEVTLADACAEALQVLLAPRGLAVLRAHDRGAKQAAAPWLLRGLGTTLPDGYTPVFVEAGQGRDRLQASGDAFVTRRSQERFTRVDLERLAREAPERLSPNVLLRPVIEAALLPTLAYAAGPAELKYLPDAAPLYDLLGVARQAPVPRWSGVLVEGRVEKLMQRYGLGLEALDGKPGELEARLVRESLPPEATESFGTLRQEIEVRYAGLARVVSAVDPTLERTVQSARNAALVGTQEIEKKLIASLKRESDTLLRQISRARDAVYPRGEPQERVLTLASFLIRYGPGLLDALGDEVARWADAP
;
A
#
# COMPACT_ATOMS: atom_id res chain seq x y z
N MET A 1 16.11 27.15 26.81
CA MET A 1 17.13 26.65 25.87
C MET A 1 17.23 25.15 26.07
N GLY A 2 16.84 24.42 25.04
CA GLY A 2 16.85 22.96 24.95
C GLY A 2 16.53 22.66 23.50
N GLU A 3 17.57 22.77 22.66
CA GLU A 3 17.56 22.38 21.26
C GLU A 3 17.21 20.89 21.18
N GLY A 4 15.94 20.58 20.96
CA GLY A 4 15.48 19.26 20.59
C GLY A 4 14.63 19.42 19.36
N GLY A 5 15.26 19.34 18.18
CA GLY A 5 14.51 19.21 16.93
C GLY A 5 13.51 18.04 17.03
N PRO A 6 12.43 18.05 16.24
CA PRO A 6 11.42 17.00 16.30
C PRO A 6 12.09 15.62 16.16
N VAL A 7 11.88 14.76 17.15
CA VAL A 7 12.43 13.40 17.15
C VAL A 7 11.70 12.60 16.08
N ILE A 8 12.38 12.36 14.96
CA ILE A 8 11.86 11.56 13.84
C ILE A 8 11.66 10.11 14.32
N PRO A 9 10.54 9.45 13.98
CA PRO A 9 10.33 8.04 14.31
C PRO A 9 11.43 7.17 13.69
N ARG A 10 11.80 6.09 14.37
CA ARG A 10 12.77 5.15 13.82
C ARG A 10 12.18 4.52 12.55
N ILE A 11 12.89 4.64 11.44
CA ILE A 11 12.50 4.05 10.16
C ILE A 11 13.12 2.65 10.07
N VAL A 12 12.28 1.63 9.92
CA VAL A 12 12.70 0.23 9.87
C VAL A 12 12.34 -0.36 8.51
N PRO A 13 13.33 -0.67 7.65
CA PRO A 13 13.07 -1.33 6.38
C PRO A 13 12.41 -2.69 6.59
N THR A 14 11.40 -2.99 5.77
CA THR A 14 10.80 -4.31 5.69
C THR A 14 11.56 -5.09 4.62
N PRO A 15 12.13 -6.27 4.94
CA PRO A 15 12.79 -7.09 3.94
C PRO A 15 11.82 -7.48 2.81
N ILE A 16 12.22 -7.15 1.59
CA ILE A 16 11.52 -7.52 0.35
C ILE A 16 12.51 -8.19 -0.60
N ALA A 17 12.04 -8.59 -1.79
CA ALA A 17 12.93 -9.10 -2.83
C ALA A 17 14.13 -8.15 -3.06
N PRO A 18 15.35 -8.68 -3.24
CA PRO A 18 16.53 -7.83 -3.44
C PRO A 18 16.37 -6.97 -4.69
N LEU A 19 16.85 -5.73 -4.61
CA LEU A 19 16.88 -4.83 -5.76
C LEU A 19 17.92 -5.33 -6.76
N THR A 20 17.48 -5.67 -7.97
CA THR A 20 18.37 -5.93 -9.10
C THR A 20 18.16 -4.81 -10.12
N LEU A 21 19.19 -4.02 -10.38
CA LEU A 21 19.10 -2.93 -11.35
C LEU A 21 18.89 -3.47 -12.78
N PRO A 22 18.13 -2.76 -13.63
CA PRO A 22 17.97 -3.14 -15.02
C PRO A 22 19.32 -3.19 -15.74
N THR A 23 19.57 -4.28 -16.47
CA THR A 23 20.73 -4.43 -17.35
C THR A 23 20.42 -4.08 -18.82
N GLN A 24 19.14 -3.90 -19.14
CA GLN A 24 18.69 -3.54 -20.48
C GLN A 24 19.17 -2.14 -20.87
N THR A 25 19.61 -2.00 -22.11
CA THR A 25 19.94 -0.70 -22.69
C THR A 25 18.73 -0.17 -23.45
N LEU A 26 18.26 1.02 -23.07
CA LEU A 26 17.23 1.76 -23.78
C LEU A 26 17.81 3.08 -24.26
N GLN A 27 17.49 3.50 -25.48
CA GLN A 27 17.92 4.79 -25.99
C GLN A 27 17.05 5.92 -25.40
N PRO A 28 17.66 6.99 -24.85
CA PRO A 28 16.90 8.16 -24.44
C PRO A 28 16.09 8.73 -25.61
N ARG A 29 14.86 9.19 -25.35
CA ARG A 29 14.02 9.85 -26.37
C ARG A 29 13.23 11.01 -25.79
N ARG A 30 12.80 11.92 -26.66
CA ARG A 30 11.91 13.02 -26.28
C ARG A 30 10.52 12.47 -25.94
N VAL A 31 9.92 13.05 -24.91
CA VAL A 31 8.52 12.80 -24.53
C VAL A 31 7.61 13.70 -25.37
N THR A 32 6.44 13.18 -25.77
CA THR A 32 5.55 13.94 -26.67
C THR A 32 4.89 15.13 -25.95
N PRO A 33 4.52 16.20 -26.67
CA PRO A 33 3.86 17.36 -26.08
C PRO A 33 2.58 17.01 -25.31
N GLU A 34 1.82 16.01 -25.76
CA GLU A 34 0.58 15.57 -25.11
C GLU A 34 0.85 14.97 -23.74
N VAL A 35 1.89 14.14 -23.60
CA VAL A 35 2.30 13.57 -22.30
C VAL A 35 2.85 14.66 -21.39
N LEU A 36 3.62 15.62 -21.93
CA LEU A 36 4.12 16.77 -21.16
C LEU A 36 3.00 17.70 -20.67
N ALA A 37 1.93 17.86 -21.45
CA ALA A 37 0.74 18.64 -21.07
C ALA A 37 -0.07 17.95 -19.97
N SER A 38 -0.10 16.62 -19.96
CA SER A 38 -0.75 15.81 -18.92
C SER A 38 0.11 15.59 -17.66
N THR A 39 1.35 16.06 -17.66
CA THR A 39 2.24 16.04 -16.49
C THR A 39 2.15 17.36 -15.74
N LEU A 40 1.99 17.33 -14.42
CA LEU A 40 1.85 18.54 -13.61
C LEU A 40 3.14 19.39 -13.61
N PRO A 41 3.03 20.74 -13.55
CA PRO A 41 4.20 21.63 -13.61
C PRO A 41 5.14 21.47 -12.42
N GLY A 42 6.44 21.29 -12.69
CA GLY A 42 7.50 21.20 -11.69
C GLY A 42 8.80 20.67 -12.29
N PRO A 43 9.88 20.58 -11.49
CA PRO A 43 11.22 20.25 -11.98
C PRO A 43 11.31 18.92 -12.75
N GLY A 44 10.54 17.91 -12.34
CA GLY A 44 10.47 16.63 -13.06
C GLY A 44 9.91 16.77 -14.47
N ARG A 45 8.83 17.55 -14.64
CA ARG A 45 8.25 17.84 -15.97
C ARG A 45 9.19 18.66 -16.83
N ASP A 46 9.85 19.66 -16.25
CA ASP A 46 10.80 20.51 -16.97
C ASP A 46 11.95 19.66 -17.52
N LYS A 47 12.45 18.70 -16.72
CA LYS A 47 13.45 17.72 -17.15
C LYS A 47 12.93 16.80 -18.27
N LEU A 48 11.67 16.36 -18.24
CA LEU A 48 11.07 15.60 -19.35
C LEU A 48 11.00 16.43 -20.65
N ALA A 49 10.84 17.75 -20.55
CA ALA A 49 10.67 18.65 -21.69
C ALA A 49 12.01 19.10 -22.32
N ASP A 50 13.09 19.10 -21.53
CA ASP A 50 14.40 19.64 -21.93
C ASP A 50 15.02 18.88 -23.11
N GLY A 51 14.85 17.56 -23.19
CA GLY A 51 15.56 16.77 -24.17
C GLY A 51 15.14 15.31 -24.28
N ALA A 52 16.09 14.50 -24.78
CA ALA A 52 15.94 13.06 -24.77
C ALA A 52 16.26 12.54 -23.36
N VAL A 53 15.33 11.78 -22.79
CA VAL A 53 15.42 11.30 -21.41
C VAL A 53 15.19 9.80 -21.35
N LEU A 54 15.53 9.20 -20.22
CA LEU A 54 15.06 7.90 -19.75
C LEU A 54 14.13 8.13 -18.56
N ALA A 55 13.33 7.14 -18.19
CA ALA A 55 12.41 7.23 -17.06
C ALA A 55 12.55 6.05 -16.10
N VAL A 56 12.31 6.31 -14.81
CA VAL A 56 11.88 5.30 -13.85
C VAL A 56 10.45 5.62 -13.48
N THR A 57 9.56 4.66 -13.65
CA THR A 57 8.15 4.87 -13.38
C THR A 57 7.71 4.11 -12.14
N THR A 58 6.64 4.58 -11.55
CA THR A 58 5.81 3.86 -10.60
C THR A 58 4.39 4.37 -10.76
N GLY A 59 3.39 3.65 -10.27
CA GLY A 59 2.03 4.15 -10.27
C GLY A 59 1.23 3.67 -9.07
N GLN A 60 0.13 4.36 -8.83
CA GLN A 60 -0.88 3.93 -7.87
C GLN A 60 -2.24 4.52 -8.22
N GLN A 61 -3.28 3.81 -7.79
CA GLN A 61 -4.63 4.35 -7.71
C GLN A 61 -4.65 5.60 -6.82
N PRO A 62 -5.34 6.69 -7.22
CA PRO A 62 -5.49 7.86 -6.37
C PRO A 62 -6.41 7.55 -5.17
N GLY A 63 -5.95 7.86 -3.96
CA GLY A 63 -6.73 7.72 -2.73
C GLY A 63 -6.91 9.05 -2.01
N LEU A 64 -7.86 9.09 -1.07
CA LEU A 64 -8.06 10.21 -0.15
C LEU A 64 -6.78 10.48 0.64
N PHE A 65 -6.37 11.76 0.72
CA PHE A 65 -5.13 12.21 1.40
C PHE A 65 -3.88 11.42 0.99
N THR A 66 -3.66 11.25 -0.32
CA THR A 66 -2.60 10.44 -0.97
C THR A 66 -2.73 8.92 -0.78
N GLY A 67 -3.77 8.46 -0.09
CA GLY A 67 -3.98 7.06 0.25
C GLY A 67 -2.95 6.55 1.28
N PRO A 68 -2.67 5.23 1.28
CA PRO A 68 -1.70 4.63 2.17
C PRO A 68 -0.27 5.13 1.93
N LEU A 69 0.57 5.06 2.97
CA LEU A 69 2.00 5.40 2.97
C LEU A 69 2.78 4.80 1.79
N TYR A 70 2.44 3.58 1.33
CA TYR A 70 3.15 2.95 0.21
C TYR A 70 3.10 3.79 -1.06
N THR A 71 2.11 4.68 -1.24
CA THR A 71 2.02 5.60 -2.39
C THR A 71 3.24 6.52 -2.42
N VAL A 72 3.62 7.06 -1.27
CA VAL A 72 4.79 7.93 -1.13
C VAL A 72 6.08 7.10 -1.18
N TYR A 73 6.09 5.90 -0.61
CA TYR A 73 7.27 5.03 -0.67
C TYR A 73 7.59 4.60 -2.11
N LYS A 74 6.56 4.32 -2.92
CA LYS A 74 6.68 4.12 -4.37
C LYS A 74 7.35 5.30 -5.05
N ALA A 75 6.84 6.51 -4.80
CA ALA A 75 7.36 7.71 -5.42
C ALA A 75 8.82 8.00 -5.02
N LEU A 76 9.16 7.88 -3.73
CA LEU A 76 10.52 7.99 -3.24
C LEU A 76 11.44 6.92 -3.84
N SER A 77 10.94 5.70 -4.04
CA SER A 77 11.70 4.62 -4.70
C SER A 77 12.02 4.98 -6.14
N ALA A 78 11.03 5.50 -6.89
CA ALA A 78 11.26 5.95 -8.26
C ALA A 78 12.30 7.08 -8.32
N ILE A 79 12.22 8.05 -7.40
CA ILE A 79 13.20 9.16 -7.28
C ILE A 79 14.61 8.60 -7.03
N ALA A 80 14.79 7.76 -6.01
CA ALA A 80 16.09 7.20 -5.67
C ALA A 80 16.68 6.35 -6.80
N LEU A 81 15.86 5.50 -7.44
CA LEU A 81 16.27 4.70 -8.58
C LEU A 81 16.64 5.55 -9.80
N ALA A 82 15.88 6.61 -10.08
CA ALA A 82 16.21 7.53 -11.18
C ALA A 82 17.56 8.21 -10.94
N GLN A 83 17.82 8.69 -9.72
CA GLN A 83 19.11 9.29 -9.34
C GLN A 83 20.26 8.29 -9.44
N ARG A 84 20.05 7.04 -8.99
CA ARG A 84 21.05 5.97 -9.11
C ARG A 84 21.37 5.64 -10.56
N LEU A 85 20.34 5.46 -11.41
CA LEU A 85 20.49 5.12 -12.82
C LEU A 85 21.07 6.30 -13.63
N GLU A 86 20.69 7.54 -13.34
CA GLU A 86 21.28 8.73 -13.96
C GLU A 86 22.79 8.81 -13.71
N ARG A 87 23.23 8.56 -12.47
CA ARG A 87 24.67 8.47 -12.14
C ARG A 87 25.36 7.33 -12.88
N ALA A 88 24.71 6.16 -12.98
CA ALA A 88 25.29 4.98 -13.62
C ALA A 88 25.38 5.09 -15.14
N LEU A 89 24.42 5.75 -15.79
CA LEU A 89 24.30 5.83 -17.24
C LEU A 89 24.85 7.13 -17.83
N ALA A 90 25.13 8.13 -16.98
CA ALA A 90 25.51 9.48 -17.40
C ALA A 90 24.52 10.09 -18.41
N ALA A 91 23.22 9.80 -18.23
CA ALA A 91 22.13 10.25 -19.09
C ALA A 91 20.94 10.73 -18.24
N PRO A 92 20.13 11.69 -18.71
CA PRO A 92 18.96 12.17 -17.97
C PRO A 92 17.98 11.04 -17.66
N VAL A 93 17.76 10.75 -16.37
CA VAL A 93 16.71 9.82 -15.92
C VAL A 93 15.71 10.59 -15.07
N VAL A 94 14.43 10.49 -15.40
CA VAL A 94 13.35 11.21 -14.71
C VAL A 94 12.46 10.23 -13.94
N PRO A 95 12.23 10.44 -12.64
CA PRO A 95 11.25 9.69 -11.88
C PRO A 95 9.84 10.17 -12.22
N VAL A 96 8.97 9.26 -12.65
CA VAL A 96 7.60 9.57 -13.04
C VAL A 96 6.61 8.78 -12.19
N PHE A 97 5.65 9.48 -11.60
CA PHE A 97 4.52 8.87 -10.91
C PHE A 97 3.28 8.88 -11.81
N TRP A 98 2.81 7.69 -12.17
CA TRP A 98 1.60 7.45 -12.95
C TRP A 98 0.38 7.45 -12.02
N VAL A 99 -0.42 8.51 -12.08
CA VAL A 99 -1.69 8.59 -11.35
C VAL A 99 -2.75 7.80 -12.11
N ALA A 100 -3.16 6.66 -11.57
CA ALA A 100 -4.08 5.73 -12.23
C ALA A 100 -5.56 6.14 -12.06
N GLY A 101 -5.93 7.33 -12.55
CA GLY A 101 -7.31 7.84 -12.48
C GLY A 101 -8.36 7.03 -13.27
N ASP A 102 -7.91 6.09 -14.11
CA ASP A 102 -8.75 5.14 -14.83
C ASP A 102 -9.33 4.04 -13.95
N ASP A 103 -8.77 3.80 -12.76
CA ASP A 103 -9.35 2.80 -11.87
C ASP A 103 -10.77 3.20 -11.47
N HIS A 104 -11.63 2.23 -11.23
CA HIS A 104 -13.04 2.44 -10.85
C HIS A 104 -13.36 1.93 -9.45
N ASP A 105 -12.37 1.38 -8.72
CA ASP A 105 -12.51 0.95 -7.33
C ASP A 105 -12.55 2.15 -6.38
N PHE A 106 -13.72 2.76 -6.28
CA PHE A 106 -13.97 3.87 -5.37
C PHE A 106 -13.92 3.46 -3.90
N ALA A 107 -14.24 2.21 -3.57
CA ALA A 107 -14.23 1.73 -2.18
C ALA A 107 -12.80 1.65 -1.62
N GLU A 108 -11.80 1.35 -2.47
CA GLU A 108 -10.40 1.44 -2.07
C GLU A 108 -9.89 2.90 -1.99
N ALA A 109 -10.48 3.83 -2.76
CA ALA A 109 -10.00 5.21 -2.85
C ALA A 109 -10.65 6.20 -1.87
N ASN A 110 -11.86 5.92 -1.38
CA ASN A 110 -12.72 6.87 -0.68
C ASN A 110 -12.36 7.10 0.80
N HIS A 111 -11.32 6.46 1.33
CA HIS A 111 -11.02 6.49 2.75
C HIS A 111 -9.53 6.68 3.04
N ALA A 112 -9.26 7.09 4.27
CA ALA A 112 -7.91 7.20 4.81
C ALA A 112 -7.93 6.82 6.30
N ALA A 113 -6.98 5.97 6.71
CA ALA A 113 -6.78 5.65 8.12
C ALA A 113 -5.61 6.46 8.69
N PHE A 114 -5.74 6.93 9.92
CA PHE A 114 -4.73 7.73 10.62
C PHE A 114 -4.69 7.39 12.11
N LEU A 115 -3.64 7.84 12.80
CA LEU A 115 -3.55 7.71 14.26
C LEU A 115 -4.06 9.00 14.90
N ASN A 116 -5.09 8.92 15.74
CA ASN A 116 -5.69 10.07 16.42
C ASN A 116 -4.76 10.64 17.52
N ALA A 117 -5.14 11.71 18.21
CA ALA A 117 -4.31 12.34 19.24
C ALA A 117 -3.83 11.38 20.35
N GLN A 118 -4.65 10.40 20.71
CA GLN A 118 -4.36 9.33 21.68
C GLN A 118 -3.50 8.21 21.06
N GLY A 119 -3.38 8.25 19.73
CA GLY A 119 -2.68 7.33 18.86
C GLY A 119 -3.34 5.97 18.75
N ASP A 120 -4.67 5.98 18.84
CA ASP A 120 -5.56 4.89 18.44
C ASP A 120 -5.85 5.02 16.92
N LEU A 121 -6.12 3.90 16.24
CA LEU A 121 -6.49 3.89 14.83
C LEU A 121 -7.85 4.56 14.62
N ALA A 122 -7.93 5.46 13.65
CA ALA A 122 -9.15 6.14 13.26
C ALA A 122 -9.30 6.16 11.74
N ASP A 123 -10.55 6.18 11.26
CA ASP A 123 -10.90 6.14 9.86
C ASP A 123 -11.66 7.38 9.44
N ILE A 124 -11.36 7.83 8.22
CA ILE A 124 -12.10 8.87 7.53
C ILE A 124 -12.64 8.23 6.27
N VAL A 125 -13.96 8.28 6.08
CA VAL A 125 -14.63 7.84 4.87
C VAL A 125 -15.27 9.06 4.21
N LEU A 126 -14.92 9.32 2.96
CA LEU A 126 -15.43 10.46 2.19
C LEU A 126 -16.94 10.31 1.94
N ARG A 127 -17.33 9.17 1.37
CA ARG A 127 -18.72 8.73 1.17
C ARG A 127 -18.71 7.29 0.66
N GLU A 128 -19.81 6.58 0.85
CA GLU A 128 -20.06 5.30 0.18
C GLU A 128 -20.70 5.51 -1.19
N ARG A 129 -20.39 4.62 -2.13
CA ARG A 129 -21.07 4.59 -3.44
C ARG A 129 -22.29 3.66 -3.36
N PRO A 130 -23.45 4.04 -3.91
CA PRO A 130 -24.58 3.12 -4.03
C PRO A 130 -24.19 1.84 -4.78
N ALA A 131 -24.74 0.69 -4.37
CA ALA A 131 -24.37 -0.61 -4.95
C ALA A 131 -24.70 -0.74 -6.44
N ASP A 132 -25.68 0.02 -6.93
CA ASP A 132 -26.16 0.05 -8.32
C ASP A 132 -25.55 1.20 -9.15
N ALA A 133 -24.71 2.05 -8.54
CA ALA A 133 -24.12 3.16 -9.26
C ALA A 133 -23.14 2.66 -10.34
N PRO A 134 -23.06 3.35 -11.50
CA PRO A 134 -22.06 3.05 -12.52
C PRO A 134 -20.64 3.02 -11.93
N LEU A 135 -19.82 2.06 -12.38
CA LEU A 135 -18.41 1.98 -11.98
C LEU A 135 -17.59 3.00 -12.76
N ALA A 136 -17.83 4.27 -12.49
CA ALA A 136 -17.12 5.38 -13.10
C ALA A 136 -15.66 5.38 -12.65
N PRO A 137 -14.72 5.74 -13.55
CA PRO A 137 -13.33 5.98 -13.18
C PRO A 137 -13.19 7.01 -12.06
N LEU A 138 -12.14 6.93 -11.27
CA LEU A 138 -11.82 7.90 -10.21
C LEU A 138 -11.57 9.31 -10.78
N ALA A 139 -11.16 9.41 -12.04
CA ALA A 139 -11.09 10.66 -12.80
C ALA A 139 -12.47 11.30 -13.08
N ARG A 140 -13.58 10.64 -12.74
CA ARG A 140 -14.94 11.20 -12.77
C ARG A 140 -15.49 11.47 -11.38
N GLU A 141 -14.87 10.90 -10.34
CA GLU A 141 -15.35 10.98 -8.97
C GLU A 141 -14.86 12.26 -8.30
N ARG A 142 -15.75 13.25 -8.16
CA ARG A 142 -15.46 14.49 -7.44
C ARG A 142 -15.28 14.25 -5.95
N CYS A 143 -14.45 15.05 -5.29
CA CYS A 143 -14.36 15.04 -3.84
C CYS A 143 -15.71 15.39 -3.20
N GLY A 144 -16.47 16.33 -3.77
CA GLY A 144 -17.80 16.70 -3.27
C GLY A 144 -17.73 17.59 -2.02
N ALA A 145 -18.89 18.02 -1.51
CA ALA A 145 -18.96 18.88 -0.32
C ALA A 145 -18.47 18.16 0.96
N GLU A 146 -18.56 16.84 0.96
CA GLU A 146 -18.18 15.91 2.02
C GLU A 146 -16.69 16.00 2.36
N ILE A 147 -15.85 16.45 1.43
CA ILE A 147 -14.41 16.61 1.65
C ILE A 147 -14.10 17.56 2.81
N ARG A 148 -14.96 18.55 3.06
CA ARG A 148 -14.82 19.46 4.21
C ARG A 148 -14.93 18.70 5.52
N GLY A 149 -15.91 17.80 5.62
CA GLY A 149 -16.08 16.93 6.79
C GLY A 149 -14.91 15.97 6.97
N ALA A 150 -14.36 15.42 5.89
CA ALA A 150 -13.17 14.57 5.94
C ALA A 150 -11.93 15.33 6.45
N LEU A 151 -11.71 16.56 5.97
CA LEU A 151 -10.62 17.44 6.42
C LEU A 151 -10.81 17.84 7.90
N ASP A 152 -12.04 18.16 8.31
CA ASP A 152 -12.37 18.50 9.70
C ASP A 152 -12.18 17.31 10.65
N GLN A 153 -12.47 16.08 10.22
CA GLN A 153 -12.18 14.87 11.00
C GLN A 153 -10.68 14.66 11.18
N LEU A 154 -9.87 14.82 10.12
CA LEU A 154 -8.42 14.76 10.25
C LEU A 154 -7.90 15.85 11.20
N LYS A 155 -8.38 17.09 11.02
CA LYS A 155 -7.98 18.24 11.83
C LYS A 155 -8.37 18.10 13.29
N SER A 156 -9.58 17.66 13.61
CA SER A 156 -10.02 17.50 15.00
C SER A 156 -9.48 16.24 15.67
N GLY A 157 -9.28 15.17 14.90
CA GLY A 157 -8.81 13.88 15.40
C GLY A 157 -7.30 13.81 15.65
N THR A 158 -6.50 14.67 15.03
CA THR A 158 -5.02 14.67 15.15
C THR A 158 -4.53 15.60 16.27
N PRO A 159 -3.35 15.31 16.87
CA PRO A 159 -2.79 16.17 17.93
C PRO A 159 -2.54 17.59 17.42
N ASP A 160 -2.54 18.56 18.33
CA ASP A 160 -2.12 19.93 18.00
C ASP A 160 -0.59 20.05 18.06
N THR A 161 0.01 20.35 16.93
CA THR A 161 1.46 20.44 16.73
C THR A 161 1.77 21.65 15.86
N GLU A 162 3.02 22.11 15.88
CA GLU A 162 3.45 23.23 15.03
C GLU A 162 3.32 22.93 13.52
N PHE A 163 3.33 21.65 13.12
CA PHE A 163 3.24 21.23 11.71
C PHE A 163 1.81 21.08 11.20
N LYS A 164 0.84 20.94 12.12
CA LYS A 164 -0.55 20.60 11.77
C LYS A 164 -1.17 21.58 10.78
N ALA A 165 -0.98 22.87 11.02
CA ALA A 165 -1.59 23.92 10.21
C ALA A 165 -1.14 23.84 8.74
N ASP A 166 0.15 23.57 8.49
CA ASP A 166 0.68 23.48 7.14
C ASP A 166 0.28 22.18 6.43
N VAL A 167 0.22 21.05 7.14
CA VAL A 167 -0.28 19.78 6.57
C VAL A 167 -1.75 19.89 6.19
N VAL A 168 -2.58 20.48 7.06
CA VAL A 168 -3.99 20.72 6.76
C VAL A 168 -4.13 21.67 5.57
N ARG A 169 -3.37 22.77 5.51
CA ARG A 169 -3.39 23.71 4.38
C ARG A 169 -2.98 23.06 3.06
N TRP A 170 -1.99 22.17 3.08
CA TRP A 170 -1.58 21.39 1.91
C TRP A 170 -2.73 20.51 1.40
N LEU A 171 -3.41 19.79 2.29
CA LEU A 171 -4.54 18.94 1.91
C LEU A 171 -5.77 19.75 1.48
N GLU A 172 -6.14 20.81 2.20
CA GLU A 172 -7.20 21.75 1.80
C GLU A 172 -6.91 22.38 0.43
N GLY A 173 -5.64 22.66 0.17
CA GLY A 173 -5.15 23.18 -1.09
C GLY A 173 -5.40 22.25 -2.26
N ALA A 174 -5.31 20.92 -2.10
CA ALA A 174 -5.47 19.93 -3.17
C ALA A 174 -6.88 19.30 -3.24
N TYR A 175 -7.48 19.01 -2.08
CA TYR A 175 -8.75 18.30 -1.96
C TYR A 175 -9.93 19.28 -1.83
N ARG A 176 -10.39 19.79 -2.97
CA ARG A 176 -11.49 20.77 -3.07
C ARG A 176 -12.76 20.13 -3.65
N PRO A 177 -13.97 20.60 -3.31
CA PRO A 177 -15.23 19.95 -3.71
C PRO A 177 -15.41 19.71 -5.22
N GLU A 178 -14.91 20.63 -6.05
CA GLU A 178 -15.02 20.62 -7.50
C GLU A 178 -14.01 19.71 -8.21
N VAL A 179 -12.96 19.29 -7.51
CA VAL A 179 -11.84 18.51 -8.05
C VAL A 179 -12.16 17.02 -7.95
N THR A 180 -11.63 16.23 -8.89
CA THR A 180 -11.74 14.76 -8.84
C THR A 180 -10.79 14.18 -7.80
N LEU A 181 -11.10 13.01 -7.24
CA LEU A 181 -10.17 12.31 -6.35
C LEU A 181 -8.82 12.03 -7.03
N ALA A 182 -8.86 11.76 -8.34
CA ALA A 182 -7.66 11.56 -9.14
C ALA A 182 -6.79 12.81 -9.24
N ASP A 183 -7.38 13.96 -9.57
CA ASP A 183 -6.66 15.22 -9.68
C ASP A 183 -6.21 15.74 -8.29
N ALA A 184 -7.04 15.61 -7.26
CA ALA A 184 -6.69 16.03 -5.90
C ALA A 184 -5.50 15.23 -5.35
N CYS A 185 -5.47 13.91 -5.55
CA CYS A 185 -4.32 13.09 -5.19
C CYS A 185 -3.06 13.48 -5.98
N ALA A 186 -3.20 13.73 -7.29
CA ALA A 186 -2.09 14.17 -8.14
C ALA A 186 -1.51 15.52 -7.67
N GLU A 187 -2.37 16.51 -7.39
CA GLU A 187 -1.98 17.82 -6.87
C GLU A 187 -1.30 17.70 -5.49
N ALA A 188 -1.84 16.86 -4.59
CA ALA A 188 -1.24 16.63 -3.29
C ALA A 188 0.17 16.01 -3.40
N LEU A 189 0.35 14.99 -4.24
CA LEU A 189 1.66 14.39 -4.51
C LEU A 189 2.62 15.37 -5.18
N GLN A 190 2.12 16.21 -6.10
CA GLN A 190 2.92 17.23 -6.77
C GLN A 190 3.51 18.22 -5.77
N VAL A 191 2.68 18.79 -4.89
CA VAL A 191 3.17 19.72 -3.86
C VAL A 191 4.20 19.05 -2.95
N LEU A 192 3.99 17.79 -2.60
CA LEU A 192 4.84 17.06 -1.67
C LEU A 192 6.19 16.64 -2.26
N LEU A 193 6.23 16.22 -3.53
CA LEU A 193 7.37 15.48 -4.09
C LEU A 193 7.98 16.08 -5.37
N ALA A 194 7.33 17.04 -6.01
CA ALA A 194 7.93 17.74 -7.15
C ALA A 194 9.24 18.47 -6.82
N PRO A 195 9.43 19.07 -5.62
CA PRO A 195 10.72 19.64 -5.23
C PRO A 195 11.87 18.62 -5.24
N ARG A 196 11.56 17.32 -5.13
CA ARG A 196 12.53 16.22 -5.22
C ARG A 196 12.71 15.68 -6.65
N GLY A 197 12.15 16.36 -7.64
CA GLY A 197 12.28 16.00 -9.07
C GLY A 197 11.24 15.02 -9.60
N LEU A 198 10.21 14.67 -8.82
CA LEU A 198 9.14 13.79 -9.30
C LEU A 198 8.31 14.48 -10.40
N ALA A 199 8.09 13.80 -11.51
CA ALA A 199 7.10 14.18 -12.51
C ALA A 199 5.78 13.44 -12.23
N VAL A 200 4.71 14.16 -11.91
CA VAL A 200 3.38 13.56 -11.66
C VAL A 200 2.56 13.58 -12.95
N LEU A 201 2.40 12.41 -13.58
CA LEU A 201 1.66 12.22 -14.81
C LEU A 201 0.21 11.83 -14.50
N ARG A 202 -0.74 12.65 -14.95
CA ARG A 202 -2.18 12.36 -14.88
C ARG A 202 -2.58 11.51 -16.08
N ALA A 203 -2.56 10.19 -15.92
CA ALA A 203 -2.81 9.26 -17.03
C ALA A 203 -4.22 9.33 -17.61
N HIS A 204 -5.18 9.80 -16.81
CA HIS A 204 -6.56 10.05 -17.20
C HIS A 204 -6.76 11.34 -18.00
N ASP A 205 -5.76 12.23 -18.04
CA ASP A 205 -5.85 13.50 -18.75
C ASP A 205 -5.82 13.30 -20.27
N ARG A 206 -6.50 14.19 -21.00
CA ARG A 206 -6.78 14.03 -22.43
C ARG A 206 -5.50 13.84 -23.26
N GLY A 207 -4.43 14.57 -22.94
CA GLY A 207 -3.16 14.47 -23.68
C GLY A 207 -2.54 13.06 -23.57
N ALA A 208 -2.37 12.55 -22.36
CA ALA A 208 -1.89 11.19 -22.11
C ALA A 208 -2.76 10.14 -22.82
N LYS A 209 -4.08 10.34 -22.84
CA LYS A 209 -5.03 9.47 -23.52
C LYS A 209 -4.90 9.51 -25.05
N GLN A 210 -4.69 10.68 -25.62
CA GLN A 210 -4.38 10.82 -27.05
C GLN A 210 -3.08 10.11 -27.43
N ALA A 211 -2.03 10.23 -26.60
CA ALA A 211 -0.77 9.54 -26.81
C ALA A 211 -0.90 8.01 -26.65
N ALA A 212 -1.78 7.53 -25.76
CA ALA A 212 -2.03 6.11 -25.52
C ALA A 212 -2.95 5.47 -26.57
N ALA A 213 -3.83 6.24 -27.20
CA ALA A 213 -4.87 5.74 -28.11
C ALA A 213 -4.37 4.78 -29.21
N PRO A 214 -3.27 5.05 -29.95
CA PRO A 214 -2.78 4.14 -30.97
C PRO A 214 -2.45 2.74 -30.42
N TRP A 215 -1.91 2.68 -29.20
CA TRP A 215 -1.53 1.44 -28.54
C TRP A 215 -2.73 0.69 -27.98
N LEU A 216 -3.71 1.41 -27.44
CA LEU A 216 -5.00 0.84 -27.02
C LEU A 216 -5.73 0.20 -28.21
N LEU A 217 -5.79 0.90 -29.35
CA LEU A 217 -6.42 0.37 -30.57
C LEU A 217 -5.72 -0.88 -31.13
N ARG A 218 -4.39 -0.98 -30.97
CA ARG A 218 -3.65 -2.22 -31.28
C ARG A 218 -4.02 -3.35 -30.31
N GLY A 219 -4.13 -3.04 -29.02
CA GLY A 219 -4.54 -3.99 -27.98
C GLY A 219 -5.91 -4.62 -28.19
N LEU A 220 -6.82 -3.96 -28.92
CA LEU A 220 -8.13 -4.54 -29.30
C LEU A 220 -8.00 -5.81 -30.17
N GLY A 221 -6.86 -6.00 -30.85
CA GLY A 221 -6.61 -7.19 -31.66
C GLY A 221 -6.23 -8.44 -30.84
N THR A 222 -6.20 -8.32 -29.51
CA THR A 222 -5.79 -9.39 -28.59
C THR A 222 -6.93 -9.80 -27.70
N THR A 223 -7.11 -11.11 -27.53
CA THR A 223 -8.01 -11.68 -26.52
C THR A 223 -7.16 -12.38 -25.46
N LEU A 224 -7.37 -12.00 -24.20
CA LEU A 224 -6.71 -12.60 -23.05
C LEU A 224 -7.37 -13.95 -22.69
N PRO A 225 -6.71 -14.79 -21.85
CA PRO A 225 -7.25 -16.11 -21.48
C PRO A 225 -8.65 -16.09 -20.85
N ASP A 226 -9.07 -14.96 -20.28
CA ASP A 226 -10.40 -14.79 -19.69
C ASP A 226 -11.49 -14.36 -20.70
N GLY A 227 -11.15 -14.33 -21.99
CA GLY A 227 -12.10 -14.10 -23.09
C GLY A 227 -12.35 -12.63 -23.43
N TYR A 228 -11.66 -11.69 -22.80
CA TYR A 228 -11.80 -10.26 -23.08
C TYR A 228 -10.54 -9.67 -23.70
N THR A 229 -10.68 -8.51 -24.34
CA THR A 229 -9.55 -7.69 -24.74
C THR A 229 -8.87 -7.06 -23.51
N PRO A 230 -7.59 -6.65 -23.62
CA PRO A 230 -6.93 -5.87 -22.59
C PRO A 230 -7.39 -4.39 -22.52
N VAL A 231 -8.40 -3.99 -23.30
CA VAL A 231 -8.87 -2.61 -23.40
C VAL A 231 -10.25 -2.48 -22.74
N PHE A 232 -10.41 -1.39 -22.00
CA PHE A 232 -11.67 -1.00 -21.39
C PHE A 232 -12.26 0.23 -22.10
N VAL A 233 -13.58 0.34 -22.07
CA VAL A 233 -14.34 1.52 -22.52
C VAL A 233 -15.24 2.03 -21.41
N GLU A 234 -15.31 3.34 -21.22
CA GLU A 234 -16.33 3.99 -20.39
C GLU A 234 -17.67 3.99 -21.15
N ALA A 235 -18.62 3.19 -20.67
CA ALA A 235 -19.95 2.96 -21.24
C ALA A 235 -21.04 3.30 -20.20
N GLY A 236 -22.30 2.92 -20.44
CA GLY A 236 -23.46 3.26 -19.60
C GLY A 236 -23.37 2.75 -18.15
N GLN A 237 -22.59 1.71 -17.89
CA GLN A 237 -22.32 1.15 -16.56
C GLN A 237 -20.92 1.51 -16.01
N GLY A 238 -20.30 2.55 -16.58
CA GLY A 238 -18.96 3.03 -16.26
C GLY A 238 -17.88 2.30 -17.06
N ARG A 239 -16.67 2.16 -16.48
CA ARG A 239 -15.51 1.55 -17.14
C ARG A 239 -15.67 0.05 -17.29
N ASP A 240 -15.87 -0.44 -18.51
CA ASP A 240 -16.27 -1.82 -18.77
C ASP A 240 -15.32 -2.57 -19.72
N ARG A 241 -15.31 -3.89 -19.58
CA ARG A 241 -14.46 -4.79 -20.36
C ARG A 241 -15.07 -5.05 -21.71
N LEU A 242 -14.23 -5.05 -22.75
CA LEU A 242 -14.64 -5.38 -24.11
C LEU A 242 -14.35 -6.84 -24.43
N GLN A 243 -15.36 -7.58 -24.89
CA GLN A 243 -15.24 -8.92 -25.46
C GLN A 243 -15.37 -8.84 -26.98
N ALA A 244 -14.47 -9.49 -27.72
CA ALA A 244 -14.60 -9.61 -29.18
C ALA A 244 -15.79 -10.51 -29.56
N SER A 245 -16.63 -10.06 -30.49
CA SER A 245 -17.82 -10.76 -30.98
C SER A 245 -18.01 -10.51 -32.48
N GLY A 246 -17.46 -11.41 -33.29
CA GLY A 246 -17.43 -11.28 -34.75
C GLY A 246 -16.64 -10.04 -35.19
N ASP A 247 -17.34 -9.11 -35.83
CA ASP A 247 -16.84 -7.83 -36.36
C ASP A 247 -16.91 -6.66 -35.35
N ALA A 248 -17.33 -6.92 -34.12
CA ALA A 248 -17.50 -5.89 -33.09
C ALA A 248 -16.99 -6.33 -31.71
N PHE A 249 -17.16 -5.44 -30.75
CA PHE A 249 -16.85 -5.62 -29.35
C PHE A 249 -18.09 -5.37 -28.51
N VAL A 250 -18.32 -6.19 -27.48
CA VAL A 250 -19.46 -6.05 -26.57
C VAL A 250 -18.95 -5.82 -25.16
N THR A 251 -19.51 -4.82 -24.49
CA THR A 251 -19.19 -4.53 -23.08
C THR A 251 -19.79 -5.59 -22.16
N ARG A 252 -19.02 -6.07 -21.18
CA ARG A 252 -19.43 -7.16 -20.27
C ARG A 252 -20.71 -6.87 -19.49
N ARG A 253 -20.87 -5.67 -18.94
CA ARG A 253 -21.94 -5.29 -18.00
C ARG A 253 -23.05 -4.53 -18.72
N SER A 254 -22.71 -3.49 -19.49
CA SER A 254 -23.71 -2.68 -20.20
C SER A 254 -24.29 -3.34 -21.44
N GLN A 255 -23.68 -4.42 -21.96
CA GLN A 255 -24.08 -5.10 -23.21
C GLN A 255 -24.14 -4.17 -24.44
N GLU A 256 -23.51 -3.01 -24.38
CA GLU A 256 -23.34 -2.09 -25.50
C GLU A 256 -22.37 -2.68 -26.53
N ARG A 257 -22.70 -2.49 -27.81
CA ARG A 257 -21.92 -2.99 -28.95
C ARG A 257 -21.17 -1.85 -29.62
N PHE A 258 -19.87 -2.05 -29.84
CA PHE A 258 -18.96 -1.11 -30.49
C PHE A 258 -18.29 -1.78 -31.68
N THR A 259 -18.36 -1.19 -32.86
CA THR A 259 -17.49 -1.61 -33.98
C THR A 259 -16.07 -1.10 -33.78
N ARG A 260 -15.12 -1.64 -34.55
CA ARG A 260 -13.75 -1.09 -34.65
C ARG A 260 -13.77 0.41 -34.95
N VAL A 261 -14.64 0.83 -35.89
CA VAL A 261 -14.79 2.22 -36.31
C VAL A 261 -15.33 3.11 -35.17
N ASP A 262 -16.24 2.59 -34.35
CA ASP A 262 -16.73 3.31 -33.16
C ASP A 262 -15.62 3.57 -32.16
N LEU A 263 -14.79 2.56 -31.88
CA LEU A 263 -13.66 2.69 -30.95
C LEU A 263 -12.57 3.62 -31.50
N GLU A 264 -12.31 3.59 -32.81
CA GLU A 264 -11.39 4.52 -33.48
C GLU A 264 -11.91 5.97 -33.48
N ARG A 265 -13.22 6.16 -33.60
CA ARG A 265 -13.86 7.47 -33.41
C ARG A 265 -13.73 7.93 -31.95
N LEU A 266 -14.02 7.07 -30.98
CA LEU A 266 -13.84 7.38 -29.56
C LEU A 266 -12.39 7.76 -29.24
N ALA A 267 -11.42 7.02 -29.77
CA ALA A 267 -10.00 7.31 -29.62
C ALA A 267 -9.58 8.70 -30.15
N ARG A 268 -10.31 9.27 -31.11
CA ARG A 268 -10.04 10.63 -31.64
C ARG A 268 -10.82 11.71 -30.89
N GLU A 269 -12.09 11.47 -30.64
CA GLU A 269 -13.01 12.49 -30.13
C GLU A 269 -13.03 12.56 -28.60
N ALA A 270 -13.05 11.40 -27.94
CA ALA A 270 -13.16 11.24 -26.49
C ALA A 270 -12.20 10.14 -25.96
N PRO A 271 -10.88 10.27 -26.17
CA PRO A 271 -9.90 9.25 -25.82
C PRO A 271 -9.87 8.93 -24.32
N GLU A 272 -10.32 9.85 -23.47
CA GLU A 272 -10.51 9.64 -22.03
C GLU A 272 -11.48 8.49 -21.69
N ARG A 273 -12.34 8.09 -22.63
CA ARG A 273 -13.23 6.93 -22.47
C ARG A 273 -12.54 5.60 -22.71
N LEU A 274 -11.31 5.56 -23.21
CA LEU A 274 -10.55 4.33 -23.43
C LEU A 274 -9.44 4.20 -22.38
N SER A 275 -9.26 3.01 -21.83
CA SER A 275 -8.22 2.75 -20.83
C SER A 275 -7.67 1.33 -20.94
N PRO A 276 -6.41 1.10 -20.55
CA PRO A 276 -5.85 -0.25 -20.50
C PRO A 276 -6.36 -1.00 -19.27
N ASN A 277 -6.32 -2.33 -19.31
CA ASN A 277 -6.39 -3.15 -18.10
C ASN A 277 -5.03 -3.21 -17.37
N VAL A 278 -4.97 -3.99 -16.29
CA VAL A 278 -3.76 -4.13 -15.47
C VAL A 278 -2.54 -4.68 -16.25
N LEU A 279 -2.75 -5.56 -17.24
CA LEU A 279 -1.67 -6.15 -18.04
C LEU A 279 -1.18 -5.23 -19.17
N LEU A 280 -2.08 -4.47 -19.79
CA LEU A 280 -1.73 -3.55 -20.87
C LEU A 280 -1.19 -2.22 -20.33
N ARG A 281 -1.60 -1.79 -19.13
CA ARG A 281 -1.13 -0.54 -18.51
C ARG A 281 0.40 -0.37 -18.55
N PRO A 282 1.22 -1.32 -18.08
CA PRO A 282 2.68 -1.14 -18.08
C PRO A 282 3.25 -1.08 -19.51
N VAL A 283 2.60 -1.71 -20.50
CA VAL A 283 2.99 -1.59 -21.92
C VAL A 283 2.69 -0.18 -22.45
N ILE A 284 1.52 0.37 -22.13
CA ILE A 284 1.16 1.76 -22.47
C ILE A 284 2.16 2.72 -21.83
N GLU A 285 2.47 2.54 -20.56
CA GLU A 285 3.44 3.37 -19.83
C GLU A 285 4.81 3.39 -20.53
N ALA A 286 5.37 2.24 -20.88
CA ALA A 286 6.64 2.14 -21.63
C ALA A 286 6.56 2.67 -23.08
N ALA A 287 5.35 2.70 -23.67
CA ALA A 287 5.14 3.31 -24.97
C ALA A 287 5.13 4.84 -24.88
N LEU A 288 4.59 5.41 -23.81
CA LEU A 288 4.56 6.86 -23.58
C LEU A 288 5.93 7.39 -23.12
N LEU A 289 6.59 6.65 -22.23
CA LEU A 289 7.84 7.05 -21.58
C LEU A 289 8.96 6.05 -21.88
N PRO A 290 10.21 6.49 -22.09
CA PRO A 290 11.36 5.58 -22.23
C PRO A 290 11.76 4.96 -20.88
N THR A 291 10.93 4.04 -20.39
CA THR A 291 11.04 3.49 -19.04
C THR A 291 12.09 2.38 -18.95
N LEU A 292 13.13 2.61 -18.13
CA LEU A 292 14.12 1.60 -17.77
C LEU A 292 13.59 0.60 -16.74
N ALA A 293 12.98 1.13 -15.68
CA ALA A 293 12.51 0.36 -14.54
C ALA A 293 11.16 0.85 -14.05
N TYR A 294 10.36 -0.10 -13.56
CA TYR A 294 9.09 0.15 -12.87
C TYR A 294 9.22 -0.27 -11.42
N ALA A 295 9.15 0.69 -10.49
CA ALA A 295 9.19 0.42 -9.06
C ALA A 295 7.84 -0.16 -8.58
N ALA A 296 7.79 -1.48 -8.46
CA ALA A 296 6.60 -2.27 -8.20
C ALA A 296 6.43 -2.60 -6.71
N GLY A 297 5.19 -2.60 -6.24
CA GLY A 297 4.82 -3.24 -4.98
C GLY A 297 4.82 -4.79 -5.06
N PRO A 298 4.74 -5.49 -3.92
CA PRO A 298 4.78 -6.96 -3.89
C PRO A 298 3.69 -7.66 -4.70
N ALA A 299 2.48 -7.08 -4.77
CA ALA A 299 1.40 -7.62 -5.58
C ALA A 299 1.65 -7.44 -7.09
N GLU A 300 2.29 -6.33 -7.48
CA GLU A 300 2.58 -6.02 -8.88
C GLU A 300 3.70 -6.88 -9.44
N LEU A 301 4.75 -7.14 -8.64
CA LEU A 301 5.84 -8.04 -9.02
C LEU A 301 5.35 -9.45 -9.40
N LYS A 302 4.20 -9.89 -8.87
CA LYS A 302 3.61 -11.20 -9.18
C LYS A 302 3.00 -11.26 -10.58
N TYR A 303 2.28 -10.22 -11.01
CA TYR A 303 1.55 -10.23 -12.28
C TYR A 303 2.30 -9.56 -13.44
N LEU A 304 3.27 -8.68 -13.17
CA LEU A 304 4.01 -7.97 -14.22
C LEU A 304 4.72 -8.90 -15.23
N PRO A 305 5.21 -10.11 -14.86
CA PRO A 305 5.69 -11.08 -15.83
C PRO A 305 4.64 -11.51 -16.87
N ASP A 306 3.36 -11.58 -16.49
CA ASP A 306 2.26 -11.99 -17.37
C ASP A 306 1.95 -10.96 -18.46
N ALA A 307 2.41 -9.70 -18.29
CA ALA A 307 2.30 -8.66 -19.30
C ALA A 307 3.34 -8.80 -20.43
N ALA A 308 4.38 -9.63 -20.28
CA ALA A 308 5.48 -9.74 -21.24
C ALA A 308 5.03 -9.97 -22.70
N PRO A 309 4.08 -10.88 -23.00
CA PRO A 309 3.65 -11.12 -24.38
C PRO A 309 3.02 -9.88 -25.05
N LEU A 310 2.44 -8.96 -24.27
CA LEU A 310 1.82 -7.75 -24.81
C LEU A 310 2.88 -6.73 -25.26
N TYR A 311 4.06 -6.69 -24.62
CA TYR A 311 5.16 -5.84 -25.08
C TYR A 311 5.63 -6.25 -26.48
N ASP A 312 5.88 -7.55 -26.67
CA ASP A 312 6.34 -8.10 -27.94
C ASP A 312 5.31 -7.89 -29.04
N LEU A 313 4.03 -8.15 -28.74
CA LEU A 313 2.95 -7.98 -29.69
C LEU A 313 2.78 -6.52 -30.14
N LEU A 314 2.93 -5.56 -29.23
CA LEU A 314 2.76 -4.15 -29.56
C LEU A 314 4.07 -3.52 -30.09
N GLY A 315 5.20 -4.22 -30.01
CA GLY A 315 6.51 -3.71 -30.43
C GLY A 315 7.04 -2.64 -29.48
N VAL A 316 6.77 -2.76 -28.18
CA VAL A 316 7.20 -1.82 -27.14
C VAL A 316 8.33 -2.43 -26.34
N ALA A 317 9.41 -1.69 -26.13
CA ALA A 317 10.52 -2.14 -25.28
C ALA A 317 10.02 -2.39 -23.85
N ARG A 318 10.33 -3.56 -23.30
CA ARG A 318 9.89 -3.94 -21.95
C ARG A 318 10.58 -3.09 -20.89
N GLN A 319 9.84 -2.64 -19.87
CA GLN A 319 10.42 -2.04 -18.66
C GLN A 319 10.75 -3.11 -17.62
N ALA A 320 11.85 -2.97 -16.88
CA ALA A 320 12.23 -3.93 -15.86
C ALA A 320 11.41 -3.73 -14.57
N PRO A 321 10.60 -4.70 -14.12
CA PRO A 321 9.95 -4.61 -12.82
C PRO A 321 10.98 -4.77 -11.71
N VAL A 322 11.09 -3.78 -10.83
CA VAL A 322 11.99 -3.80 -9.67
C VAL A 322 11.17 -3.59 -8.39
N PRO A 323 11.55 -4.17 -7.24
CA PRO A 323 10.86 -3.89 -5.99
C PRO A 323 10.98 -2.41 -5.64
N ARG A 324 9.92 -1.80 -5.11
CA ARG A 324 9.98 -0.50 -4.39
C ARG A 324 10.50 -0.71 -2.96
N TRP A 325 11.05 0.30 -2.31
CA TRP A 325 11.32 0.25 -0.87
C TRP A 325 10.03 0.04 -0.04
N SER A 326 10.17 -0.66 1.09
CA SER A 326 9.11 -0.92 2.07
C SER A 326 9.67 -0.75 3.48
N GLY A 327 8.85 -0.27 4.41
CA GLY A 327 9.27 -0.10 5.80
C GLY A 327 8.17 0.37 6.75
N VAL A 328 8.54 0.48 8.02
CA VAL A 328 7.66 0.83 9.13
C VAL A 328 8.25 2.02 9.90
N LEU A 329 7.41 2.99 10.21
CA LEU A 329 7.70 4.12 11.08
C LEU A 329 7.38 3.72 12.54
N VAL A 330 8.41 3.55 13.36
CA VAL A 330 8.30 3.17 14.77
C VAL A 330 8.40 4.41 15.64
N GLU A 331 7.25 4.86 16.15
CA GLU A 331 7.17 6.02 17.05
C GLU A 331 7.86 5.73 18.41
N GLY A 332 8.42 6.77 19.05
CA GLY A 332 9.17 6.60 20.31
C GLY A 332 8.37 5.94 21.45
N ARG A 333 7.04 6.04 21.45
CA ARG A 333 6.16 5.32 22.40
C ARG A 333 6.17 3.80 22.18
N VAL A 334 6.19 3.38 20.91
CA VAL A 334 6.27 1.97 20.51
C VAL A 334 7.66 1.44 20.83
N GLU A 335 8.69 2.21 20.52
CA GLU A 335 10.07 1.84 20.82
C GLU A 335 10.33 1.67 22.32
N LYS A 336 9.83 2.58 23.17
CA LYS A 336 9.90 2.45 24.63
C LYS A 336 9.20 1.19 25.13
N LEU A 337 8.04 0.84 24.56
CA LEU A 337 7.33 -0.39 24.89
C LEU A 337 8.16 -1.62 24.50
N MET A 338 8.71 -1.61 23.29
CA MET A 338 9.56 -2.69 22.79
C MET A 338 10.80 -2.89 23.66
N GLN A 339 11.50 -1.81 24.02
CA GLN A 339 12.68 -1.86 24.89
C GLN A 339 12.33 -2.37 26.29
N ARG A 340 11.23 -1.90 26.88
CA ARG A 340 10.80 -2.30 28.23
C ARG A 340 10.54 -3.80 28.35
N TYR A 341 10.03 -4.43 27.28
CA TYR A 341 9.65 -5.83 27.27
C TYR A 341 10.53 -6.71 26.37
N GLY A 342 11.66 -6.19 25.88
CA GLY A 342 12.58 -6.93 25.02
C GLY A 342 11.95 -7.45 23.72
N LEU A 343 11.05 -6.68 23.11
CA LEU A 343 10.27 -7.11 21.94
C LEU A 343 10.96 -6.71 20.63
N GLY A 344 11.02 -7.64 19.68
CA GLY A 344 11.18 -7.34 18.26
C GLY A 344 9.90 -6.79 17.63
N LEU A 345 10.00 -6.17 16.45
CA LEU A 345 8.84 -5.63 15.74
C LEU A 345 7.85 -6.74 15.37
N GLU A 346 8.38 -7.92 15.03
CA GLU A 346 7.66 -9.13 14.65
C GLU A 346 6.73 -9.64 15.76
N ALA A 347 7.03 -9.30 17.02
CA ALA A 347 6.15 -9.64 18.14
C ALA A 347 4.80 -8.90 18.09
N LEU A 348 4.72 -7.78 17.36
CA LEU A 348 3.51 -6.98 17.19
C LEU A 348 2.66 -7.42 15.98
N ASP A 349 3.18 -8.33 15.14
CA ASP A 349 2.52 -8.92 13.95
C ASP A 349 1.73 -10.21 14.28
N GLY A 350 1.71 -10.65 15.54
CA GLY A 350 1.02 -11.89 15.97
C GLY A 350 -0.50 -11.76 16.06
N LYS A 351 -1.24 -12.79 16.46
CA LYS A 351 -2.71 -12.65 16.64
C LYS A 351 -3.05 -11.76 17.85
N PRO A 352 -4.16 -10.99 17.81
CA PRO A 352 -4.62 -10.24 18.97
C PRO A 352 -4.78 -11.15 20.19
N GLY A 353 -4.23 -10.74 21.34
CA GLY A 353 -4.31 -11.47 22.60
C GLY A 353 -3.13 -12.39 22.90
N GLU A 354 -2.33 -12.81 21.91
CA GLU A 354 -1.18 -13.70 22.08
C GLU A 354 -0.04 -13.01 22.84
N LEU A 355 0.37 -11.82 22.37
CA LEU A 355 1.42 -11.03 23.02
C LEU A 355 1.00 -10.62 24.43
N GLU A 356 -0.27 -10.21 24.59
CA GLU A 356 -0.87 -9.85 25.86
C GLU A 356 -0.87 -11.05 26.83
N ALA A 357 -1.18 -12.26 26.35
CA ALA A 357 -1.13 -13.46 27.18
C ALA A 357 0.31 -13.81 27.58
N ARG A 358 1.27 -13.64 26.66
CA ARG A 358 2.68 -13.88 26.94
C ARG A 358 3.20 -12.92 28.02
N LEU A 359 3.02 -11.61 27.83
CA LEU A 359 3.53 -10.60 28.75
C LEU A 359 2.88 -10.70 30.14
N VAL A 360 1.58 -10.99 30.22
CA VAL A 360 0.92 -11.22 31.52
C VAL A 360 1.43 -12.48 32.20
N ARG A 361 1.69 -13.56 31.44
CA ARG A 361 2.29 -14.78 31.99
C ARG A 361 3.71 -14.54 32.53
N GLU A 362 4.50 -13.75 31.84
CA GLU A 362 5.86 -13.36 32.28
C GLU A 362 5.85 -12.48 33.54
N SER A 363 4.73 -11.77 33.79
CA SER A 363 4.53 -11.00 35.03
C SER A 363 3.95 -11.80 36.20
N LEU A 364 3.69 -13.10 36.05
CA LEU A 364 3.18 -13.92 37.15
C LEU A 364 4.18 -13.94 38.32
N PRO A 365 3.69 -13.91 39.58
CA PRO A 365 4.54 -14.12 40.74
C PRO A 365 5.33 -15.44 40.59
N PRO A 366 6.63 -15.47 40.93
CA PRO A 366 7.45 -16.69 40.82
C PRO A 366 6.81 -17.90 41.49
N GLU A 367 6.18 -17.68 42.65
CA GLU A 367 5.46 -18.69 43.43
C GLU A 367 4.30 -19.33 42.64
N ALA A 368 3.56 -18.54 41.85
CA ALA A 368 2.46 -19.03 41.04
C ALA A 368 2.99 -19.89 39.88
N THR A 369 4.03 -19.41 39.19
CA THR A 369 4.69 -20.15 38.10
C THR A 369 5.27 -21.47 38.61
N GLU A 370 5.97 -21.45 39.74
CA GLU A 370 6.52 -22.63 40.39
C GLU A 370 5.42 -23.60 40.81
N SER A 371 4.34 -23.12 41.43
CA SER A 371 3.22 -23.95 41.88
C SER A 371 2.56 -24.70 40.72
N PHE A 372 2.30 -24.02 39.59
CA PHE A 372 1.76 -24.68 38.40
C PHE A 372 2.76 -25.63 37.74
N GLY A 373 4.06 -25.29 37.75
CA GLY A 373 5.13 -26.17 37.28
C GLY A 373 5.22 -27.47 38.07
N THR A 374 5.28 -27.36 39.40
CA THR A 374 5.30 -28.47 40.35
C THR A 374 4.07 -29.34 40.19
N LEU A 375 2.87 -28.76 40.14
CA LEU A 375 1.63 -29.52 39.98
C LEU A 375 1.62 -30.34 38.68
N ARG A 376 2.06 -29.77 37.55
CA ARG A 376 2.15 -30.51 36.28
C ARG A 376 3.14 -31.66 36.37
N GLN A 377 4.30 -31.43 36.95
CA GLN A 377 5.32 -32.46 37.12
C GLN A 377 4.81 -33.60 38.03
N GLU A 378 4.14 -33.26 39.13
CA GLU A 378 3.55 -34.25 40.02
C GLU A 378 2.43 -35.05 39.36
N ILE A 379 1.55 -34.42 38.57
CA ILE A 379 0.53 -35.12 37.78
C ILE A 379 1.19 -36.14 36.86
N GLU A 380 2.19 -35.73 36.08
CA GLU A 380 2.89 -36.65 35.16
C GLU A 380 3.53 -37.83 35.91
N VAL A 381 4.28 -37.56 36.98
CA VAL A 381 4.97 -38.60 37.76
C VAL A 381 3.98 -39.57 38.41
N ARG A 382 2.91 -39.06 39.03
CA ARG A 382 1.92 -39.87 39.75
C ARG A 382 1.12 -40.74 38.78
N TYR A 383 0.67 -40.19 37.64
CA TYR A 383 -0.07 -40.94 36.64
C TYR A 383 0.81 -41.97 35.91
N ALA A 384 2.10 -41.67 35.67
CA ALA A 384 3.04 -42.66 35.12
C ALA A 384 3.31 -43.81 36.11
N GLY A 385 3.35 -43.54 37.40
CA GLY A 385 3.38 -44.56 38.45
C GLY A 385 2.11 -45.42 38.45
N LEU A 386 0.94 -44.78 38.39
CA LEU A 386 -0.36 -45.45 38.36
C LEU A 386 -0.53 -46.32 37.12
N ALA A 387 -0.13 -45.83 35.94
CA ALA A 387 -0.21 -46.58 34.68
C ALA A 387 0.58 -47.90 34.76
N ARG A 388 1.79 -47.88 35.33
CA ARG A 388 2.60 -49.10 35.53
C ARG A 388 1.90 -50.14 36.41
N VAL A 389 1.26 -49.70 37.50
CA VAL A 389 0.53 -50.60 38.42
C VAL A 389 -0.73 -51.16 37.75
N VAL A 390 -1.52 -50.30 37.10
CA VAL A 390 -2.77 -50.68 36.45
C VAL A 390 -2.51 -51.62 35.27
N SER A 391 -1.53 -51.34 34.42
CA SER A 391 -1.18 -52.21 33.27
C SER A 391 -0.62 -53.57 33.70
N ALA A 392 -0.03 -53.68 34.89
CA ALA A 392 0.41 -54.97 35.44
C ALA A 392 -0.77 -55.86 35.88
N VAL A 393 -1.94 -55.27 36.18
CA VAL A 393 -3.17 -55.98 36.56
C VAL A 393 -4.05 -56.25 35.33
N ASP A 394 -4.27 -55.23 34.50
CA ASP A 394 -5.05 -55.31 33.26
C ASP A 394 -4.47 -54.34 32.21
N PRO A 395 -3.78 -54.83 31.17
CA PRO A 395 -3.24 -54.01 30.10
C PRO A 395 -4.29 -53.17 29.34
N THR A 396 -5.56 -53.59 29.34
CA THR A 396 -6.63 -52.87 28.61
C THR A 396 -6.99 -51.52 29.25
N LEU A 397 -6.61 -51.30 30.52
CA LEU A 397 -6.93 -50.09 31.28
C LEU A 397 -5.90 -48.96 31.13
N GLU A 398 -4.77 -49.19 30.45
CA GLU A 398 -3.72 -48.18 30.23
C GLU A 398 -4.27 -46.89 29.60
N ARG A 399 -5.12 -47.05 28.57
CA ARG A 399 -5.77 -45.93 27.87
C ARG A 399 -6.66 -45.11 28.79
N THR A 400 -7.30 -45.74 29.77
CA THR A 400 -8.16 -45.07 30.74
C THR A 400 -7.34 -44.18 31.68
N VAL A 401 -6.20 -44.68 32.16
CA VAL A 401 -5.27 -43.90 33.01
C VAL A 401 -4.68 -42.72 32.22
N GLN A 402 -4.30 -42.95 30.97
CA GLN A 402 -3.81 -41.90 30.08
C GLN A 402 -4.86 -40.80 29.84
N SER A 403 -6.12 -41.18 29.65
CA SER A 403 -7.24 -40.24 29.50
C SER A 403 -7.44 -39.40 30.76
N ALA A 404 -7.39 -40.03 31.94
CA ALA A 404 -7.50 -39.32 33.21
C ALA A 404 -6.32 -38.36 33.46
N ARG A 405 -5.08 -38.74 33.08
CA ARG A 405 -3.91 -37.83 33.13
C ARG A 405 -4.14 -36.60 32.26
N ASN A 406 -4.56 -36.82 31.02
CA ASN A 406 -4.82 -35.73 30.08
C ASN A 406 -5.90 -34.78 30.63
N ALA A 407 -6.97 -35.32 31.21
CA ALA A 407 -8.02 -34.51 31.84
C ALA A 407 -7.49 -33.68 33.02
N ALA A 408 -6.60 -34.23 33.86
CA ALA A 408 -5.98 -33.51 34.98
C ALA A 408 -5.07 -32.35 34.49
N LEU A 409 -4.28 -32.60 33.45
CA LEU A 409 -3.45 -31.57 32.82
C LEU A 409 -4.29 -30.46 32.19
N VAL A 410 -5.37 -30.83 31.49
CA VAL A 410 -6.34 -29.87 30.93
C VAL A 410 -6.96 -29.04 32.06
N GLY A 411 -7.40 -29.65 33.16
CA GLY A 411 -7.95 -28.94 34.31
C GLY A 411 -6.96 -27.93 34.91
N THR A 412 -5.70 -28.32 35.04
CA THR A 412 -4.62 -27.44 35.51
C THR A 412 -4.41 -26.25 34.56
N GLN A 413 -4.42 -26.51 33.26
CA GLN A 413 -4.30 -25.48 32.24
C GLN A 413 -5.49 -24.50 32.24
N GLU A 414 -6.71 -24.99 32.48
CA GLU A 414 -7.90 -24.13 32.58
C GLU A 414 -7.83 -23.17 33.79
N ILE A 415 -7.28 -23.62 34.93
CA ILE A 415 -7.07 -22.76 36.10
C ILE A 415 -6.03 -21.67 35.78
N GLU A 416 -4.90 -22.05 35.19
CA GLU A 416 -3.87 -21.08 34.79
C GLU A 416 -4.42 -20.06 33.78
N LYS A 417 -5.20 -20.50 32.78
CA LYS A 417 -5.88 -19.61 31.84
C LYS A 417 -6.79 -18.61 32.55
N LYS A 418 -7.56 -19.04 33.55
CA LYS A 418 -8.44 -18.16 34.33
C LYS A 418 -7.66 -17.15 35.15
N LEU A 419 -6.52 -17.54 35.73
CA LEU A 419 -5.63 -16.61 36.44
C LEU A 419 -5.07 -15.55 35.49
N ILE A 420 -4.53 -15.96 34.34
CA ILE A 420 -4.02 -15.03 33.31
C ILE A 420 -5.15 -14.08 32.86
N ALA A 421 -6.37 -14.59 32.67
CA ALA A 421 -7.51 -13.77 32.30
C ALA A 421 -7.93 -12.76 33.39
N SER A 422 -7.68 -13.06 34.67
CA SER A 422 -7.91 -12.12 35.78
C SER A 422 -6.85 -11.02 35.78
N LEU A 423 -5.57 -11.39 35.69
CA LEU A 423 -4.46 -10.44 35.66
C LEU A 423 -4.48 -9.54 34.43
N LYS A 424 -4.93 -10.06 33.28
CA LYS A 424 -5.20 -9.24 32.08
C LYS A 424 -6.21 -8.13 32.39
N ARG A 425 -7.30 -8.42 33.10
CA ARG A 425 -8.31 -7.43 33.48
C ARG A 425 -7.75 -6.35 34.42
N GLU A 426 -6.82 -6.72 35.29
CA GLU A 426 -6.13 -5.76 36.17
C GLU A 426 -5.04 -4.96 35.43
N SER A 427 -4.54 -5.46 34.30
CA SER A 427 -3.47 -4.85 33.50
C SER A 427 -3.95 -4.00 32.33
N ASP A 428 -5.11 -3.33 32.47
CA ASP A 428 -5.78 -2.56 31.42
C ASP A 428 -4.85 -1.54 30.71
N THR A 429 -3.98 -0.87 31.46
CA THR A 429 -3.01 0.08 30.91
C THR A 429 -1.99 -0.58 29.96
N LEU A 430 -1.46 -1.76 30.31
CA LEU A 430 -0.53 -2.49 29.46
C LEU A 430 -1.23 -2.99 28.20
N LEU A 431 -2.45 -3.54 28.33
CA LEU A 431 -3.22 -4.02 27.20
C LEU A 431 -3.51 -2.90 26.20
N ARG A 432 -3.89 -1.70 26.67
CA ARG A 432 -4.05 -0.53 25.81
C ARG A 432 -2.75 -0.09 25.14
N GLN A 433 -1.62 -0.13 25.84
CA GLN A 433 -0.32 0.19 25.26
C GLN A 433 0.07 -0.77 24.14
N ILE A 434 -0.17 -2.08 24.32
CA ILE A 434 0.08 -3.10 23.31
C ILE A 434 -0.85 -2.89 22.10
N SER A 435 -2.15 -2.69 22.34
CA SER A 435 -3.12 -2.43 21.26
C SER A 435 -2.71 -1.21 20.42
N ARG A 436 -2.37 -0.09 21.07
CA ARG A 436 -1.90 1.13 20.39
C ARG A 436 -0.60 0.93 19.63
N ALA A 437 0.33 0.15 20.19
CA ALA A 437 1.56 -0.18 19.49
C ALA A 437 1.28 -0.99 18.23
N ARG A 438 0.39 -1.98 18.32
CA ARG A 438 -0.06 -2.76 17.17
C ARG A 438 -0.77 -1.90 16.14
N ASP A 439 -1.69 -1.04 16.55
CA ASP A 439 -2.37 -0.10 15.63
C ASP A 439 -1.39 0.85 14.94
N ALA A 440 -0.28 1.19 15.61
CA ALA A 440 0.75 2.04 15.03
C ALA A 440 1.59 1.29 13.97
N VAL A 441 1.98 0.03 14.18
CA VAL A 441 2.94 -0.68 13.29
C VAL A 441 2.34 -1.80 12.42
N TYR A 442 1.25 -2.41 12.87
CA TYR A 442 0.47 -3.45 12.19
C TYR A 442 -1.05 -3.16 12.32
N PRO A 443 -1.53 -1.98 11.89
CA PRO A 443 -2.94 -1.62 11.94
C PRO A 443 -3.79 -2.70 11.28
N ARG A 444 -4.84 -3.16 11.97
CA ARG A 444 -5.73 -4.26 11.51
C ARG A 444 -5.01 -5.59 11.24
N GLY A 445 -3.78 -5.77 11.73
CA GLY A 445 -2.94 -6.92 11.39
C GLY A 445 -2.38 -6.87 9.96
N GLU A 446 -2.37 -5.69 9.33
CA GLU A 446 -1.76 -5.47 8.03
C GLU A 446 -0.50 -4.59 8.16
N PRO A 447 0.44 -4.68 7.20
CA PRO A 447 1.60 -3.78 7.17
C PRO A 447 1.19 -2.30 7.25
N GLN A 448 1.85 -1.54 8.13
CA GLN A 448 1.59 -0.09 8.33
C GLN A 448 1.44 0.68 7.02
N GLU A 449 2.33 0.40 6.08
CA GLU A 449 2.40 1.12 4.81
C GLU A 449 1.16 0.96 3.92
N ARG A 450 0.31 -0.05 4.21
CA ARG A 450 -0.91 -0.37 3.46
C ARG A 450 -2.18 0.24 4.03
N VAL A 451 -2.12 0.78 5.25
CA VAL A 451 -3.31 1.26 5.96
C VAL A 451 -3.20 2.74 6.26
N LEU A 452 -2.12 3.18 6.92
CA LEU A 452 -2.02 4.55 7.40
C LEU A 452 -1.66 5.53 6.28
N THR A 453 -2.27 6.72 6.31
CA THR A 453 -1.87 7.85 5.45
C THR A 453 -0.64 8.57 5.99
N LEU A 454 0.18 9.12 5.09
CA LEU A 454 1.34 9.93 5.44
C LEU A 454 0.97 11.17 6.28
N ALA A 455 -0.22 11.76 6.07
CA ALA A 455 -0.64 12.96 6.79
C ALA A 455 -0.63 12.76 8.32
N SER A 456 -0.96 11.54 8.78
CA SER A 456 -0.90 11.12 10.18
C SER A 456 0.48 11.37 10.82
N PHE A 457 1.54 11.20 10.03
CA PHE A 457 2.91 11.33 10.49
C PHE A 457 3.50 12.72 10.23
N LEU A 458 3.18 13.36 9.10
CA LEU A 458 3.62 14.73 8.84
C LEU A 458 3.07 15.72 9.87
N ILE A 459 1.84 15.52 10.37
CA ILE A 459 1.30 16.34 11.46
C ILE A 459 2.17 16.18 12.72
N ARG A 460 2.72 15.01 13.01
CA ARG A 460 3.49 14.77 14.24
C ARG A 460 4.96 15.18 14.13
N TYR A 461 5.55 14.92 12.98
CA TYR A 461 7.01 14.93 12.80
C TYR A 461 7.49 15.96 11.77
N GLY A 462 6.55 16.63 11.09
CA GLY A 462 6.86 17.70 10.15
C GLY A 462 7.51 17.21 8.85
N PRO A 463 7.97 18.15 8.01
CA PRO A 463 8.56 17.84 6.71
C PRO A 463 9.87 17.06 6.79
N GLY A 464 10.62 17.18 7.91
CA GLY A 464 11.88 16.46 8.11
C GLY A 464 11.73 14.93 8.10
N LEU A 465 10.54 14.40 8.40
CA LEU A 465 10.25 12.98 8.21
C LEU A 465 10.36 12.55 6.75
N LEU A 466 9.91 13.39 5.82
CA LEU A 466 9.97 13.08 4.39
C LEU A 466 11.43 13.07 3.90
N ASP A 467 12.29 13.92 4.45
CA ASP A 467 13.73 13.88 4.20
C ASP A 467 14.35 12.58 4.70
N ALA A 468 14.08 12.20 5.96
CA ALA A 468 14.60 10.96 6.54
C ALA A 468 14.13 9.70 5.78
N LEU A 469 12.87 9.68 5.32
CA LEU A 469 12.36 8.63 4.43
C LEU A 469 13.11 8.62 3.10
N GLY A 470 13.34 9.79 2.49
CA GLY A 470 14.12 9.93 1.27
C GLY A 470 15.55 9.36 1.42
N ASP A 471 16.22 9.66 2.52
CA ASP A 471 17.58 9.20 2.81
C ASP A 471 17.65 7.67 3.02
N GLU A 472 16.66 7.09 3.71
CA GLU A 472 16.57 5.63 3.87
C GLU A 472 16.33 4.95 2.52
N VAL A 473 15.41 5.48 1.70
CA VAL A 473 15.12 4.94 0.37
C VAL A 473 16.32 5.10 -0.57
N ALA A 474 17.07 6.20 -0.48
CA ALA A 474 18.31 6.40 -1.24
C ALA A 474 19.38 5.36 -0.85
N ARG A 475 19.56 5.09 0.46
CA ARG A 475 20.48 4.03 0.93
C ARG A 475 20.08 2.65 0.41
N TRP A 476 18.78 2.35 0.36
CA TRP A 476 18.29 1.10 -0.23
C TRP A 476 18.58 1.01 -1.74
N ALA A 477 18.39 2.09 -2.50
CA ALA A 477 18.64 2.11 -3.94
C ALA A 477 20.15 2.02 -4.28
N ASP A 478 21.02 2.51 -3.40
CA ASP A 478 22.48 2.47 -3.54
C ASP A 478 23.12 1.20 -2.95
N ALA A 479 22.34 0.33 -2.32
CA ALA A 479 22.83 -0.95 -1.81
C ALA A 479 23.42 -1.81 -2.94
N PRO A 480 24.53 -2.54 -2.68
CA PRO A 480 25.28 -3.29 -3.70
C PRO A 480 24.52 -4.47 -4.30
#